data_AF-A0A817M7P0-F1
#
_entry.id   AF-A0A817M7P0-F1
#
_cell.length_a   1.000
_cell.length_b   1.000
_cell.length_c   1.000
_cell.angle_alpha   90.00
_cell.angle_beta   90.00
_cell.angle_gamma   90.00
#
_symmetry.space_group_name_H-M   'P 1'
#
loop_
_entity.id
_entity.type
_entity.pdbx_description
1 polymer ?
#
loop_
_entity_poly.entity_id
_entity_poly.type
_entity_poly.pdbx_seq_one_letter_code
_entity_poly.pdbx_strand_id
1 'polypeptide(L)' 'MLNTSYDYASVMHYPPNAFSVNNRPTIEPLQPNVTIGQRFNLSSIDIQEVRILYNCSATGVTLPQITITTTSN' A
#
# COMPACT_ATOMS: atom_id res chain seq x y z
N MET A 1 -11.15 -6.08 -13.52
CA MET A 1 -9.72 -5.91 -13.18
C MET A 1 -9.24 -4.62 -13.80
N LEU A 2 -8.58 -3.74 -13.04
CA LEU A 2 -8.12 -2.42 -13.51
C LEU A 2 -6.81 -2.49 -14.33
N ASN A 3 -6.43 -3.69 -14.78
CA ASN A 3 -5.20 -3.97 -15.52
C ASN A 3 -3.90 -3.56 -14.79
N THR A 4 -3.92 -3.59 -13.46
CA THR A 4 -2.79 -3.39 -12.55
C THR A 4 -2.18 -4.74 -12.16
N SER A 5 -0.88 -4.75 -11.85
CA SER A 5 -0.19 -5.95 -11.33
C SER A 5 -0.60 -6.24 -9.89
N TYR A 6 -0.50 -7.50 -9.45
CA TYR A 6 -0.72 -7.87 -8.06
C TYR A 6 0.26 -7.14 -7.13
N ASP A 7 -0.27 -6.47 -6.12
CA ASP A 7 0.52 -5.64 -5.22
C ASP A 7 0.67 -6.27 -3.82
N TYR A 8 1.82 -6.90 -3.59
CA TYR A 8 2.20 -7.44 -2.28
C TYR A 8 2.31 -6.35 -1.19
N ALA A 9 2.61 -5.12 -1.58
CA ALA A 9 2.78 -3.99 -0.67
C ALA A 9 1.48 -3.19 -0.46
N SER A 10 0.36 -3.60 -1.07
CA SER A 10 -0.93 -2.95 -0.87
C SER A 10 -1.29 -2.91 0.61
N VAL A 11 -1.83 -1.78 1.08
CA VAL A 11 -2.30 -1.65 2.46
C VAL A 11 -3.46 -2.62 2.75
N MET A 12 -4.15 -3.03 1.70
CA MET A 12 -5.26 -3.97 1.76
C MET A 12 -4.80 -5.43 1.80
N HIS A 13 -3.53 -5.72 1.52
CA HIS A 13 -3.01 -7.09 1.59
C HIS A 13 -2.96 -7.58 3.04
N TYR A 14 -3.43 -8.79 3.30
CA TYR A 14 -3.35 -9.42 4.62
C TYR A 14 -1.89 -9.72 5.04
N PRO A 15 -1.57 -9.70 6.35
CA PRO A 15 -0.27 -10.17 6.83
C PRO A 15 -0.11 -11.69 6.70
N PRO A 16 1.12 -12.22 6.81
CA PRO A 16 1.40 -13.63 6.56
C PRO A 16 0.59 -14.61 7.42
N ASN A 17 0.26 -14.24 8.65
CA ASN A 17 -0.41 -15.07 9.65
C ASN A 17 -1.89 -14.71 9.84
N ALA A 18 -2.52 -14.00 8.90
CA ALA A 18 -3.92 -13.60 9.01
C ALA A 18 -4.83 -14.81 9.27
N PHE A 19 -5.65 -14.72 10.32
CA PHE A 19 -6.57 -15.77 10.78
C PHE A 19 -5.90 -17.11 11.17
N SER A 20 -4.58 -17.11 11.39
CA SER A 20 -3.87 -18.30 11.86
C SER A 20 -4.24 -18.64 13.31
N VAL A 21 -4.57 -19.92 13.57
CA VAL A 21 -4.85 -20.42 14.92
C VAL A 21 -3.60 -20.84 15.69
N ASN A 22 -2.47 -21.00 14.99
CA ASN A 22 -1.22 -21.53 15.53
C ASN A 22 -0.01 -20.66 15.19
N ASN A 23 -0.25 -19.40 14.82
CA ASN A 23 0.76 -18.41 14.38
C ASN A 23 1.61 -18.84 13.16
N ARG A 24 1.26 -19.93 12.48
CA ARG A 24 1.92 -20.29 11.22
C ARG A 24 1.42 -19.40 10.08
N PRO A 25 2.25 -19.13 9.06
CA PRO A 25 1.81 -18.44 7.86
C PRO A 25 0.61 -19.14 7.22
N THR A 26 -0.44 -18.39 6.94
CA THR A 26 -1.59 -18.78 6.13
C THR A 26 -1.47 -18.27 4.70
N ILE A 27 -0.59 -17.28 4.47
CA ILE A 27 -0.29 -16.70 3.17
C ILE A 27 1.23 -16.62 3.00
N GLU A 28 1.74 -17.22 1.92
CA GLU A 28 3.16 -17.24 1.58
C GLU A 28 3.36 -16.67 0.16
N PRO A 29 4.12 -15.56 -0.01
CA PRO A 29 4.40 -15.01 -1.32
C PRO A 29 5.26 -15.96 -2.17
N LEU A 30 4.93 -16.08 -3.46
CA LEU A 30 5.74 -16.84 -4.42
C LEU A 30 6.98 -16.05 -4.88
N GLN A 31 6.90 -14.72 -4.87
CA GLN A 31 8.02 -13.85 -5.20
C GLN A 31 9.01 -13.82 -4.01
N PRO A 32 10.30 -14.08 -4.24
CA PRO A 32 11.28 -14.05 -3.16
C PRO A 32 11.46 -12.63 -2.62
N ASN A 33 11.74 -12.51 -1.33
CA ASN A 33 12.11 -11.26 -0.64
C ASN A 33 11.03 -10.15 -0.63
N VAL A 34 9.76 -10.50 -0.81
CA VAL A 34 8.66 -9.53 -0.64
C VAL A 34 8.07 -9.63 0.77
N THR A 35 7.69 -8.49 1.32
CA THR A 35 6.98 -8.40 2.61
C THR A 35 5.52 -8.07 2.34
N ILE A 36 4.60 -8.75 3.02
CA ILE A 36 3.15 -8.53 2.92
C ILE A 36 2.58 -8.05 4.25
N GLY A 37 1.46 -7.34 4.20
CA GLY A 37 0.70 -6.95 5.40
C GLY A 37 1.11 -5.63 6.05
N GLN A 38 1.78 -4.75 5.32
CA GLN A 38 2.08 -3.40 5.82
C GLN A 38 0.80 -2.60 6.11
N ARG A 39 0.84 -1.70 7.09
CA ARG A 39 -0.31 -0.85 7.49
C ARG A 39 0.07 0.64 7.62
N PHE A 40 1.17 1.06 6.99
CA PHE A 40 1.75 2.38 7.17
C PHE A 40 1.24 3.40 6.15
N ASN A 41 1.15 3.03 4.88
CA ASN A 41 0.79 3.95 3.81
C ASN A 41 0.14 3.22 2.63
N LEU A 42 -0.56 3.97 1.78
CA LEU A 42 -1.01 3.46 0.48
C LEU A 42 0.20 3.16 -0.40
N SER A 43 0.15 2.05 -1.14
CA SER A 43 1.13 1.79 -2.19
C SER A 43 0.88 2.67 -3.41
N SER A 44 1.82 2.69 -4.35
CA SER A 44 1.62 3.37 -5.64
C SER A 44 0.47 2.76 -6.45
N ILE A 45 0.27 1.44 -6.34
CA ILE A 45 -0.79 0.73 -7.07
C ILE A 45 -2.15 0.99 -6.42
N ASP A 46 -2.25 0.97 -5.08
CA ASP A 46 -3.47 1.37 -4.34
C ASP A 46 -3.94 2.76 -4.81
N ILE A 47 -3.02 3.73 -4.85
CA ILE A 47 -3.31 5.10 -5.29
C ILE A 47 -3.76 5.13 -6.76
N GLN A 48 -3.08 4.38 -7.63
CA GLN A 48 -3.43 4.32 -9.06
C GLN A 48 -4.82 3.72 -9.27
N GLU A 49 -5.13 2.60 -8.61
CA GLU A 49 -6.42 1.91 -8.73
C GLU A 49 -7.57 2.81 -8.29
N VAL A 50 -7.44 3.51 -7.16
CA VAL A 50 -8.44 4.46 -6.68
C VAL A 50 -8.61 5.63 -7.67
N ARG A 51 -7.51 6.19 -8.19
CA ARG A 51 -7.58 7.27 -9.19
C ARG A 51 -8.29 6.84 -10.47
N ILE A 52 -8.03 5.63 -10.96
CA ILE A 52 -8.72 5.06 -12.12
C ILE A 52 -10.21 4.89 -11.81
N LEU A 53 -10.54 4.27 -10.67
CA LEU A 53 -11.92 3.96 -10.28
C LEU A 53 -12.79 5.21 -10.16
N TYR A 54 -12.24 6.29 -9.61
CA TYR A 54 -12.95 7.56 -9.39
C TYR A 54 -12.66 8.62 -10.46
N ASN A 55 -11.99 8.25 -11.55
CA ASN A 55 -11.66 9.12 -12.68
C ASN A 55 -10.98 10.44 -12.23
N CYS A 56 -10.08 10.34 -11.25
CA CYS A 56 -9.34 11.48 -10.73
C CYS A 56 -8.34 11.99 -11.77
N SER A 57 -8.38 13.29 -12.08
CA SER A 57 -7.36 13.92 -12.91
C SER A 57 -6.06 14.07 -12.11
N ALA A 58 -4.89 13.96 -12.79
CA ALA A 58 -3.57 14.13 -12.16
C ALA A 58 -3.35 15.51 -11.51
N THR A 59 -4.29 16.44 -11.71
CA THR A 59 -4.34 17.80 -11.14
C THR A 59 -5.03 17.90 -9.77
N GLY A 60 -5.45 16.79 -9.18
CA GLY A 60 -6.05 16.76 -7.84
C GLY A 60 -5.04 17.00 -6.72
N VAL A 61 -4.87 18.27 -6.35
CA VAL A 61 -4.29 18.78 -5.08
C VAL A 61 -2.86 18.29 -4.79
N THR A 62 -1.87 19.11 -5.13
CA THR A 62 -0.67 19.21 -4.28
C THR A 62 -1.17 19.58 -2.89
N LEU A 63 -1.17 18.62 -1.95
CA LEU A 63 -1.16 19.01 -0.55
C LEU A 63 0.01 19.99 -0.41
N PRO A 64 -0.18 21.19 0.14
CA PRO A 64 0.95 22.07 0.40
C PRO A 64 1.97 21.22 1.14
N GLN A 65 3.19 21.13 0.63
CA GLN A 65 4.28 20.55 1.39
C GLN A 65 4.23 21.23 2.74
N ILE A 66 3.86 20.49 3.79
CA ILE A 66 4.10 20.97 5.14
C ILE A 66 5.61 21.00 5.21
N THR A 67 6.19 22.15 4.92
CA THR A 67 7.59 22.44 5.21
C THR A 67 7.67 22.34 6.72
N ILE A 68 7.99 21.14 7.21
CA ILE A 68 8.38 20.96 8.60
C ILE A 68 9.68 21.75 8.70
N THR A 69 9.59 23.00 9.15
CA THR A 69 10.75 23.76 9.61
C THR A 69 11.35 22.91 10.72
N THR A 70 12.42 22.20 10.39
CA THR A 70 13.29 21.57 11.37
C THR A 70 13.96 22.71 12.14
N THR A 71 13.31 23.16 13.21
CA THR A 71 13.98 23.97 14.22
C THR A 71 14.89 23.03 14.99
N SER A 72 16.15 23.00 14.55
CA SER A 72 17.27 22.50 15.35
C SER A 72 17.34 23.31 16.65
N ASN A 73 17.24 22.62 17.79
CA ASN A 73 17.84 23.03 19.06
C ASN A 73 18.64 21.85 19.59
#